data_AF-A0A3D8PMJ8-F1
#
_entry.id   AF-A0A3D8PMJ8-F1
#
_cell.length_a   1.000
_cell.length_b   1.000
_cell.length_c   1.000
_cell.angle_alpha   90.00
_cell.angle_beta   90.00
_cell.angle_gamma   90.00
#
_symmetry.space_group_name_H-M   'P 1'
#
loop_
_entity.id
_entity.type
_entity.pdbx_description
1 polymer ?
#
loop_
_entity_poly.entity_id
_entity_poly.type
_entity_poly.pdbx_seq_one_letter_code
_entity_poly.pdbx_strand_id
1 'polypeptide(L)'
;MPPSLIFLVEFDKTRGVTGTLKMDIMVVEKSVIFLFWINIDKPTKTIKMHQTDCKYIVKKETKYKGLERELRDGGWFLIDASEVAQQFFYYSYPDFERKRCNACNH
;
A
#
# COMPACT_ATOMS: atom_id res chain seq x y z
N MET A 1 -3.82 -24.77 8.25
CA MET A 1 -4.32 -23.50 8.81
C MET A 1 -5.55 -23.09 8.01
N PRO A 2 -6.64 -22.63 8.65
CA PRO A 2 -7.83 -22.22 7.91
C PRO A 2 -7.57 -20.88 7.20
N PRO A 3 -8.16 -20.64 6.02
CA PRO A 3 -7.96 -19.39 5.29
C PRO A 3 -8.74 -18.23 5.93
N SER A 4 -8.11 -17.06 5.98
CA SER A 4 -8.70 -15.81 6.45
C SER A 4 -9.57 -15.19 5.35
N LEU A 5 -10.81 -14.81 5.69
CA LEU A 5 -11.73 -14.07 4.83
C LEU A 5 -11.27 -12.60 4.70
N ILE A 6 -11.17 -12.09 3.47
CA ILE A 6 -11.03 -10.66 3.20
C ILE A 6 -12.19 -10.25 2.28
N PHE A 7 -12.91 -9.20 2.66
CA PHE A 7 -14.04 -8.63 1.93
C PHE A 7 -13.57 -7.41 1.13
N LEU A 8 -13.80 -7.40 -0.18
CA LEU A 8 -13.69 -6.19 -1.00
C LEU A 8 -15.07 -5.90 -1.61
N VAL A 9 -15.54 -4.67 -1.40
CA VAL A 9 -16.79 -4.15 -1.97
C VAL A 9 -16.43 -3.44 -3.27
N GLU A 10 -16.87 -3.96 -4.42
CA GLU A 10 -16.78 -3.24 -5.68
C GLU A 10 -17.98 -2.29 -5.84
N PHE A 11 -17.70 -1.05 -6.22
CA PHE A 11 -18.70 -0.07 -6.63
C PHE A 11 -18.65 0.06 -8.16
N ASP A 12 -19.63 -0.50 -8.86
CA ASP A 12 -19.74 -0.37 -10.31
C ASP A 12 -20.39 0.98 -10.68
N LYS A 13 -19.71 1.73 -11.56
CA LYS A 13 -20.10 3.09 -11.98
C LYS A 13 -21.08 3.09 -13.16
N THR A 14 -21.52 1.94 -13.65
CA THR A 14 -22.40 1.93 -14.83
C THR A 14 -23.66 1.09 -14.64
N ARG A 15 -24.79 1.83 -14.60
CA ARG A 15 -26.18 1.40 -14.81
C ARG A 15 -26.93 0.95 -13.56
N GLY A 16 -28.08 1.59 -13.38
CA GLY A 16 -28.98 1.35 -12.27
C GLY A 16 -29.67 -0.02 -12.33
N VAL A 17 -29.78 -0.58 -11.13
CA VAL A 17 -30.84 -1.42 -10.56
C VAL A 17 -31.08 -2.82 -11.17
N THR A 18 -31.09 -3.78 -10.23
CA THR A 18 -31.54 -5.18 -10.27
C THR A 18 -30.58 -6.21 -10.88
N GLY A 19 -29.78 -6.84 -10.01
CA GLY A 19 -28.99 -8.02 -10.38
C GLY A 19 -28.59 -8.81 -9.15
N THR A 20 -29.15 -10.02 -9.02
CA THR A 20 -28.91 -10.99 -7.96
C THR A 20 -27.42 -11.14 -7.62
N LEU A 21 -27.08 -11.06 -6.33
CA LEU A 21 -25.74 -11.33 -5.81
C LEU A 21 -25.33 -12.76 -6.15
N LYS A 22 -24.60 -12.96 -7.25
CA LYS A 22 -23.84 -14.19 -7.49
C LYS A 22 -22.56 -14.10 -6.66
N MET A 23 -22.51 -14.85 -5.57
CA MET A 23 -21.28 -15.16 -4.87
C MET A 23 -20.51 -16.19 -5.70
N ASP A 24 -19.85 -15.73 -6.76
CA ASP A 24 -18.84 -16.55 -7.42
C ASP A 24 -17.60 -16.54 -6.52
N ILE A 25 -17.42 -17.63 -5.76
CA ILE A 25 -16.21 -17.89 -4.99
C ILE A 25 -15.07 -18.06 -5.99
N MET A 26 -14.38 -16.98 -6.34
CA MET A 26 -13.09 -17.06 -7.01
C MET A 26 -12.09 -17.61 -6.01
N VAL A 27 -11.76 -18.90 -6.16
CA VAL A 27 -10.58 -19.50 -5.55
C VAL A 27 -9.38 -18.85 -6.22
N VAL A 28 -8.86 -17.77 -5.63
CA VAL A 28 -7.60 -17.16 -6.09
C VAL A 28 -6.49 -18.14 -5.72
N GLU A 29 -6.05 -18.93 -6.69
CA GLU A 29 -4.83 -19.74 -6.60
C GLU A 29 -3.70 -18.83 -6.11
N LYS A 30 -3.12 -19.19 -4.96
CA LYS A 30 -1.90 -18.65 -4.32
C LYS A 30 -1.23 -17.51 -5.10
N SER A 31 -1.82 -16.33 -5.03
CA SER A 31 -1.14 -15.13 -5.49
C SER A 31 -0.10 -14.80 -4.45
N VAL A 32 1.18 -14.93 -4.80
CA VAL A 32 2.27 -14.40 -3.98
C VAL A 32 2.11 -12.89 -3.97
N ILE A 33 1.47 -12.37 -2.92
CA ILE A 33 1.36 -10.92 -2.73
C ILE A 33 2.74 -10.44 -2.34
N PHE A 34 3.43 -9.81 -3.29
CA PHE A 34 4.65 -9.09 -2.98
C PHE A 34 4.28 -7.84 -2.18
N LEU A 35 4.93 -7.67 -1.04
CA LEU A 35 4.69 -6.53 -0.16
C LEU A 35 5.90 -5.59 -0.21
N PHE A 36 5.64 -4.30 -0.03
CA PHE A 36 6.65 -3.24 -0.01
C PHE A 36 6.32 -2.22 1.09
N TRP A 37 7.35 -1.62 1.66
CA TRP A 37 7.17 -0.47 2.53
C TRP A 37 7.30 0.82 1.73
N ILE A 38 6.31 1.70 1.84
CA ILE A 38 6.39 3.08 1.40
C ILE A 38 6.73 3.97 2.59
N ASN A 39 7.72 4.81 2.41
CA ASN A 39 8.08 5.88 3.31
C ASN A 39 7.66 7.21 2.69
N ILE A 40 6.68 7.87 3.30
CA ILE A 40 6.27 9.23 2.94
C ILE A 40 7.04 10.20 3.84
N ASP A 41 7.87 11.04 3.25
CA ASP A 41 8.68 12.02 3.97
C ASP A 41 8.30 13.44 3.56
N LYS A 42 7.47 14.09 4.39
CA LYS A 42 6.96 15.44 4.12
C LYS A 42 8.06 16.51 4.11
N PRO A 43 9.05 16.51 5.03
CA PRO A 43 10.09 17.53 5.06
C PRO A 43 10.92 17.57 3.77
N THR A 44 11.22 16.40 3.19
CA THR A 44 11.98 16.31 1.94
C THR A 44 11.10 16.19 0.70
N LYS A 45 9.77 16.15 0.85
CA LYS A 45 8.79 15.87 -0.21
C LYS A 45 9.17 14.63 -1.03
N THR A 46 9.50 13.53 -0.36
CA THR A 46 9.84 12.27 -1.05
C THR A 46 8.91 11.13 -0.67
N ILE A 47 8.59 10.29 -1.65
CA ILE A 47 7.99 8.97 -1.45
C ILE A 47 9.07 7.95 -1.79
N LYS A 48 9.51 7.16 -0.81
CA LYS A 48 10.56 6.16 -1.00
C LYS A 48 10.03 4.74 -0.82
N MET A 49 10.23 3.88 -1.82
CA MET A 49 9.87 2.48 -1.77
C MET A 49 11.01 1.61 -1.22
N HIS A 50 10.66 0.61 -0.40
CA HIS A 50 11.54 -0.34 0.25
C HIS A 50 11.00 -1.77 0.11
N GLN A 51 11.87 -2.75 -0.11
CA GLN A 51 11.55 -4.18 0.07
C GLN A 51 11.35 -4.50 1.56
N THR A 52 10.57 -5.53 1.88
CA THR A 52 10.19 -5.88 3.27
C THR A 52 11.36 -6.24 4.18
N ASP A 53 12.48 -6.69 3.61
CA ASP A 53 13.72 -7.03 4.31
C ASP A 53 14.72 -5.86 4.38
N CYS A 54 14.34 -4.67 3.91
CA CYS A 54 15.23 -3.51 3.92
C CYS A 54 15.62 -3.09 5.35
N LYS A 55 16.92 -3.05 5.63
CA LYS A 55 17.49 -2.64 6.93
C LYS A 55 17.10 -1.22 7.40
N TYR A 56 16.62 -0.36 6.49
CA TYR A 56 16.23 1.02 6.79
C TYR A 56 14.76 1.16 7.20
N ILE A 57 13.97 0.08 7.15
CA ILE A 57 12.60 0.11 7.68
C ILE A 57 12.66 0.29 9.20
N VAL A 58 11.87 1.23 9.70
CA VAL A 58 11.80 1.51 11.13
C VAL A 58 10.96 0.43 11.84
N LYS A 59 11.44 -0.04 12.99
CA LYS A 59 10.75 -1.07 13.80
C LYS A 59 9.74 -0.50 14.79
N LYS A 60 9.76 0.80 15.01
CA LYS A 60 8.89 1.52 15.94
C LYS A 60 8.62 2.92 15.40
N GLU A 61 7.48 3.48 15.79
CA GLU A 61 7.16 4.87 15.50
C GLU A 61 8.21 5.82 16.10
N THR A 62 8.37 6.95 15.45
CA THR A 62 9.12 8.08 15.98
C THR A 62 8.15 9.15 16.46
N LYS A 63 8.64 10.15 17.19
CA LYS A 63 7.82 11.28 17.65
C LYS A 63 7.05 11.98 16.52
N TYR A 64 7.58 11.95 15.29
CA TYR A 64 7.06 12.73 14.18
C TYR A 64 6.69 11.91 12.94
N LYS A 65 6.88 10.58 12.98
CA LYS A 65 6.60 9.69 11.85
C LYS A 65 5.99 8.37 12.34
N GLY A 66 4.80 8.06 11.84
CA GLY A 66 4.00 6.90 12.24
C GLY A 66 4.30 5.64 11.43
N LEU A 67 3.79 4.51 11.94
CA LEU A 67 3.72 3.21 11.25
C LEU A 67 2.25 2.93 10.94
N GLU A 68 1.94 2.61 9.69
CA GLU A 68 0.57 2.45 9.16
C GLU A 68 -0.33 3.69 9.32
N ARG A 69 0.28 4.83 9.61
CA ARG A 69 -0.38 6.12 9.74
C ARG A 69 0.60 7.26 9.53
N GLU A 70 0.05 8.43 9.24
CA GLU A 70 0.85 9.64 9.16
C GLU A 70 0.87 10.42 10.48
N LEU A 71 2.03 10.98 10.78
CA LEU A 71 2.20 12.03 11.77
C LEU A 71 2.71 13.30 11.04
N ARG A 72 3.30 14.23 11.80
CA ARG A 72 3.75 15.54 11.30
C ARG A 72 4.68 15.43 10.10
N ASP A 73 5.68 14.54 10.16
CA ASP A 73 6.74 14.43 9.16
C ASP A 73 6.45 13.30 8.13
N GLY A 74 5.25 12.72 8.19
CA GLY A 74 4.77 11.66 7.30
C GLY A 74 4.61 10.31 8.00
N GLY A 75 4.78 9.21 7.26
CA GLY A 75 4.50 7.87 7.75
C GLY A 75 5.17 6.77 6.95
N TRP A 76 5.10 5.56 7.49
CA TRP A 76 5.52 4.32 6.85
C TRP A 76 4.29 3.44 6.64
N PHE A 77 4.16 2.86 5.45
CA PHE A 77 3.00 2.04 5.08
C PHE A 77 3.45 0.75 4.43
N LEU A 78 2.92 -0.39 4.89
CA LEU A 78 3.06 -1.64 4.18
C LEU A 78 1.96 -1.72 3.11
N ILE A 79 2.40 -1.83 1.87
CA ILE A 79 1.52 -1.90 0.71
C ILE A 79 1.78 -3.19 -0.06
N ASP A 80 0.78 -3.67 -0.77
CA ASP A 80 1.00 -4.67 -1.79
C ASP A 80 1.70 -4.06 -3.03
N ALA A 81 2.24 -4.94 -3.86
CA ALA A 81 2.87 -4.58 -5.12
C ALA A 81 1.89 -4.11 -6.19
N SER A 82 0.58 -4.10 -5.90
CA SER A 82 -0.40 -3.70 -6.90
C SER A 82 -0.15 -2.27 -7.33
N GLU A 83 -0.39 -2.02 -8.60
CA GLU A 83 -0.30 -0.67 -9.15
C GLU A 83 -1.30 0.26 -8.45
N VAL A 84 -2.47 -0.27 -8.08
CA VAL A 84 -3.54 0.47 -7.40
C VAL A 84 -3.06 1.03 -6.07
N ALA A 85 -2.43 0.21 -5.22
CA ALA A 85 -1.92 0.66 -3.93
C ALA A 85 -0.84 1.74 -4.09
N GLN A 86 0.07 1.58 -5.05
CA GLN A 86 1.10 2.59 -5.33
C GLN A 86 0.51 3.90 -5.84
N GLN A 87 -0.44 3.83 -6.77
CA GLN A 87 -1.10 4.99 -7.36
C GLN A 87 -1.83 5.82 -6.30
N PHE A 88 -2.47 5.20 -5.31
CA PHE A 88 -3.13 5.92 -4.21
C PHE A 88 -2.20 6.93 -3.53
N PHE A 89 -0.96 6.53 -3.23
CA PHE A 89 0.03 7.43 -2.63
C PHE A 89 0.52 8.48 -3.61
N TYR A 90 0.71 8.13 -4.88
CA TYR A 90 1.13 9.10 -5.90
C TYR A 90 0.10 10.18 -6.19
N TYR A 91 -1.19 9.84 -6.15
CA TYR A 91 -2.28 10.82 -6.29
C TYR A 91 -2.45 11.69 -5.05
N SER A 92 -2.21 11.13 -3.87
CA SER A 92 -2.28 11.87 -2.60
C SER A 92 -1.12 12.87 -2.43
N TYR A 93 -0.01 12.63 -3.12
CA TYR A 93 1.23 13.42 -3.04
C TYR A 93 1.81 13.73 -4.43
N PRO A 94 1.10 14.53 -5.25
CA PRO A 94 1.48 14.77 -6.65
C PRO A 94 2.83 15.47 -6.79
N ASP A 95 3.18 16.33 -5.82
CA ASP A 95 4.41 17.12 -5.82
C ASP A 95 5.62 16.39 -5.19
N PHE A 96 5.44 15.14 -4.75
CA PHE A 96 6.51 14.40 -4.08
C PHE A 96 7.36 13.65 -5.08
N GLU A 97 8.68 13.75 -4.90
CA GLU A 97 9.63 13.01 -5.72
C GLU A 97 9.59 11.52 -5.35
N ARG A 98 9.44 10.66 -6.36
CA ARG A 98 9.34 9.20 -6.20
C ARG A 98 10.72 8.59 -6.28
N LYS A 99 11.13 7.90 -5.22
CA LYS A 99 12.46 7.28 -5.11
C LYS A 99 12.35 5.80 -4.78
N ARG A 100 13.30 5.01 -5.26
CA ARG A 100 13.57 3.68 -4.69
C ARG A 100 14.64 3.80 -3.63
N CYS A 101 14.58 2.94 -2.62
CA CYS A 101 15.67 2.84 -1.66
C CYS A 101 16.93 2.33 -2.36
N ASN A 102 18.03 3.09 -2.26
CA ASN A 102 19.32 2.70 -2.85
C ASN A 102 19.82 1.35 -2.35
N ALA A 103 19.49 0.96 -1.11
CA ALA A 103 19.85 -0.34 -0.55
C ALA A 103 18.89 -1.48 -0.93
N CYS A 104 17.85 -1.19 -1.71
CA CYS A 104 16.99 -2.21 -2.32
C CYS A 104 17.27 -2.38 -3.83
N ASN A 105 18.25 -1.66 -4.40
CA ASN A 105 18.62 -1.73 -5.82
C ASN A 105 19.64 -2.87 -6.07
N HIS A 106 19.34 -4.08 -5.60
CA HIS A 106 20.16 -5.27 -5.84
C HIS A 106 19.72 -6.01 -7.10
#